data_AF-A0A926BSA7-F1
#
_entry.id   AF-A0A926BSA7-F1
#
_cell.length_a   1.000
_cell.length_b   1.000
_cell.length_c   1.000
_cell.angle_alpha   90.00
_cell.angle_beta   90.00
_cell.angle_gamma   90.00
#
_symmetry.space_group_name_H-M   'P 1'
#
loop_
_entity.id
_entity.type
_entity.pdbx_description
1 polymer ?
#
loop_
_entity_poly.entity_id
_entity_poly.type
_entity_poly.pdbx_seq_one_letter_code
_entity_poly.pdbx_strand_id
1 'polypeptide(L)'
;MEGRELGCKTLGCGAGALIVLLVFYGMMATTQQAAKQIKLRRGAKNGQTAAQNLQVVARAVAAYETANKRLPPTDSPRVLREALVPTYLPDKSRLIDGATGQPFAPNPQISGKKSNAVPKAYLLTSSADIAGYRTVLFVSGRVRTVGSGEWQMLTAPRSSLPAPAVPSTPVPSPAQSPR
;
A
#
# COMPACT_ATOMS: atom_id res chain seq x y z
N MET A 1 -28.07 -0.56 87.01
CA MET A 1 -27.42 -1.42 86.01
C MET A 1 -28.09 -1.07 84.69
N GLU A 2 -27.46 -0.21 83.88
CA GLU A 2 -26.60 -0.66 82.75
C GLU A 2 -27.44 -1.48 81.76
N GLY A 3 -27.57 -1.18 80.48
CA GLY A 3 -26.94 -0.24 79.58
C GLY A 3 -27.32 -0.68 78.16
N ARG A 4 -27.46 0.29 77.25
CA ARG A 4 -27.19 0.27 75.78
C ARG A 4 -27.42 -1.05 74.99
N GLU A 5 -28.12 -0.97 73.86
CA GLU A 5 -27.48 -0.72 72.54
C GLU A 5 -28.50 -0.51 71.41
N LEU A 6 -28.14 0.45 70.54
CA LEU A 6 -28.78 0.81 69.28
C LEU A 6 -28.41 -0.20 68.18
N GLY A 7 -29.27 -0.39 67.19
CA GLY A 7 -28.94 -1.25 66.04
C GLY A 7 -29.84 -1.06 64.84
N CYS A 8 -29.77 0.12 64.22
CA CYS A 8 -30.43 0.46 62.97
C CYS A 8 -29.90 -0.44 61.82
N LYS A 9 -30.78 -1.22 61.18
CA LYS A 9 -30.49 -1.90 59.91
C LYS A 9 -31.78 -1.93 59.09
N THR A 10 -31.79 -1.21 57.97
CA THR A 10 -32.22 -1.68 56.63
C THR A 10 -32.24 -0.46 55.70
N LEU A 11 -31.13 -0.22 55.01
CA LEU A 11 -31.11 0.61 53.80
C LEU A 11 -30.87 -0.32 52.62
N GLY A 12 -31.85 -0.33 51.71
CA GLY A 12 -31.89 -1.17 50.53
C GLY A 12 -30.76 -0.85 49.56
N CYS A 13 -29.98 -1.88 49.23
CA CYS A 13 -28.98 -1.85 48.18
C CYS A 13 -29.59 -2.49 46.92
N GLY A 14 -30.35 -1.70 46.17
CA GLY A 14 -31.04 -2.11 44.95
C GLY A 14 -30.54 -1.36 43.72
N ALA A 15 -29.23 -1.42 43.42
CA ALA A 15 -28.67 -0.82 42.20
C ALA A 15 -27.33 -1.44 41.76
N GLY A 16 -27.07 -2.72 42.08
CA GLY A 16 -25.76 -3.35 41.84
C GLY A 16 -25.71 -4.42 40.75
N ALA A 17 -26.84 -4.79 40.12
CA ALA A 17 -26.89 -5.98 39.26
C ALA A 17 -26.90 -5.69 37.75
N LEU A 18 -27.18 -4.45 37.30
CA LEU A 18 -27.34 -4.16 35.87
C LEU A 18 -26.06 -3.71 35.15
N ILE A 19 -25.03 -3.27 35.89
CA ILE A 19 -23.79 -2.71 35.29
C ILE A 19 -22.80 -3.80 34.88
N VAL A 20 -22.85 -4.99 35.48
CA VAL A 20 -21.89 -6.07 35.17
C VAL A 20 -22.21 -6.77 33.82
N LEU A 21 -23.46 -6.70 33.36
CA LEU A 21 -23.88 -7.39 32.12
C LEU A 21 -23.52 -6.64 30.83
N LEU A 22 -23.27 -5.32 30.89
CA LEU A 22 -22.87 -4.52 29.73
C LEU A 22 -21.36 -4.55 29.45
N VAL A 23 -20.52 -4.83 30.45
CA VAL A 23 -19.07 -4.93 30.26
C VAL A 23 -18.70 -6.23 29.52
N PHE A 24 -19.44 -7.32 29.74
CA PHE A 24 -19.16 -8.60 29.06
C PHE A 24 -19.60 -8.64 27.59
N TYR A 25 -20.66 -7.93 27.19
CA TYR A 25 -21.07 -7.88 25.78
C TYR A 25 -20.14 -7.03 24.89
N GLY A 26 -19.40 -6.08 25.47
CA GLY A 26 -18.42 -5.26 24.73
C GLY A 26 -17.12 -6.00 24.37
N MET A 27 -16.74 -7.04 25.12
CA MET A 27 -15.48 -7.76 24.89
C MET A 27 -15.56 -8.90 23.85
N MET A 28 -16.75 -9.33 23.45
CA MET A 28 -16.93 -10.41 22.46
C MET A 28 -16.93 -9.92 21.00
N ALA A 29 -16.98 -8.60 20.74
CA ALA A 29 -16.99 -8.06 19.38
C ALA A 29 -15.59 -7.86 18.78
N THR A 30 -14.54 -7.76 19.61
CA THR A 30 -13.17 -7.42 19.16
C THR A 30 -12.39 -8.64 18.65
N THR A 31 -12.82 -9.86 18.97
CA THR A 31 -12.09 -11.09 18.64
C THR A 31 -12.32 -11.59 17.20
N GLN A 32 -13.46 -11.26 16.57
CA GLN A 32 -13.74 -11.68 15.20
C GLN A 32 -12.89 -10.96 14.13
N GLN A 33 -12.52 -9.70 14.38
CA GLN A 33 -11.66 -8.97 13.43
C GLN A 33 -10.22 -9.51 13.43
N ALA A 34 -9.71 -10.00 14.56
CA ALA A 34 -8.39 -10.60 14.67
C ALA A 34 -8.28 -11.93 13.89
N ALA A 35 -9.32 -12.77 13.91
CA ALA A 35 -9.32 -14.05 13.21
C ALA A 35 -9.34 -13.91 11.67
N LYS A 36 -9.99 -12.86 11.14
CA LYS A 36 -10.02 -12.58 9.69
C LYS A 36 -8.65 -12.11 9.16
N GLN A 37 -7.88 -11.38 9.98
CA GLN A 37 -6.52 -10.94 9.67
C GLN A 37 -5.52 -12.11 9.62
N ILE A 38 -5.69 -13.13 10.46
CA ILE A 38 -4.81 -14.32 10.48
C ILE A 38 -4.95 -15.15 9.20
N LYS A 39 -6.15 -15.22 8.61
CA LYS A 39 -6.39 -16.00 7.39
C LYS A 39 -5.77 -15.36 6.14
N LEU A 40 -5.68 -14.03 6.07
CA LEU A 40 -4.96 -13.31 5.01
C LEU A 40 -3.44 -13.43 5.13
N ARG A 41 -2.90 -13.58 6.34
CA ARG A 41 -1.46 -13.84 6.56
C ARG A 41 -1.01 -15.25 6.17
N ARG A 42 -1.90 -16.24 6.17
CA ARG A 42 -1.59 -17.64 5.83
C ARG A 42 -1.60 -17.97 4.33
N GLY A 43 -1.92 -17.01 3.47
CA GLY A 43 -1.95 -17.20 2.01
C GLY A 43 -0.56 -17.26 1.35
N ALA A 44 0.49 -16.81 2.03
CA ALA A 44 1.86 -16.89 1.53
C ALA A 44 2.35 -18.34 1.53
N LYS A 45 2.25 -19.03 0.39
CA LYS A 45 2.71 -20.42 0.20
C LYS A 45 4.14 -20.67 0.70
N ASN A 46 4.98 -19.62 0.79
CA ASN A 46 6.38 -19.68 1.22
C ASN A 46 6.69 -18.79 2.44
N GLY A 47 5.70 -18.25 3.14
CA GLY A 47 5.88 -17.34 4.29
C GLY A 47 6.46 -15.94 3.96
N GLN A 48 6.74 -15.67 2.69
CA GLN A 48 7.29 -14.39 2.23
C GLN A 48 6.19 -13.44 1.78
N THR A 49 6.29 -12.19 2.23
CA THR A 49 5.35 -11.11 1.88
C THR A 49 5.66 -10.54 0.49
N ALA A 50 4.65 -9.96 -0.16
CA ALA A 50 4.82 -9.22 -1.41
C ALA A 50 5.93 -8.17 -1.31
N ALA A 51 6.02 -7.46 -0.17
CA ALA A 51 7.04 -6.44 0.07
C ALA A 51 8.46 -7.02 0.08
N GLN A 52 8.68 -8.16 0.74
CA GLN A 52 9.99 -8.83 0.77
C GLN A 52 10.40 -9.30 -0.63
N ASN A 53 9.49 -9.90 -1.38
CA ASN A 53 9.76 -10.33 -2.76
C ASN A 53 10.11 -9.13 -3.65
N LEU A 54 9.32 -8.04 -3.58
CA LEU A 54 9.60 -6.82 -4.34
C LEU A 54 10.92 -6.15 -3.95
N GLN A 55 11.38 -6.24 -2.70
CA GLN A 55 12.71 -5.75 -2.30
C GLN A 55 13.86 -6.54 -2.94
N VAL A 56 13.70 -7.85 -3.11
CA VAL A 56 14.69 -8.67 -3.84
C VAL A 56 14.66 -8.31 -5.33
N VAL A 57 13.46 -8.18 -5.91
CA VAL A 57 13.29 -7.77 -7.31
C VAL A 57 13.84 -6.36 -7.56
N ALA A 58 13.69 -5.43 -6.62
CA ALA A 58 14.26 -4.08 -6.71
C ALA A 58 15.78 -4.09 -6.91
N ARG A 59 16.48 -4.98 -6.19
CA ARG A 59 17.93 -5.16 -6.33
C ARG A 59 18.30 -5.74 -7.70
N ALA A 60 17.54 -6.72 -8.18
CA ALA A 60 17.73 -7.30 -9.51
C ALA A 60 17.53 -6.26 -10.63
N VAL A 61 16.50 -5.41 -10.50
CA VAL A 61 16.24 -4.30 -11.44
C VAL A 61 17.38 -3.29 -11.43
N ALA A 62 17.88 -2.89 -10.25
CA ALA A 62 19.00 -1.96 -10.15
C ALA A 62 20.28 -2.53 -10.79
N ALA A 63 20.54 -3.84 -10.62
CA ALA A 63 21.64 -4.53 -11.28
C ALA A 63 21.47 -4.56 -12.82
N TYR A 64 20.26 -4.87 -13.30
CA TYR A 64 19.92 -4.80 -14.72
C TYR A 64 20.16 -3.39 -15.29
N GLU A 65 19.68 -2.36 -14.60
CA GLU A 65 19.82 -0.98 -15.04
C GLU A 65 21.29 -0.53 -15.08
N THR A 66 22.09 -0.93 -14.08
CA THR A 66 23.52 -0.62 -14.05
C THR A 66 24.25 -1.18 -15.28
N ALA A 67 23.89 -2.39 -15.69
CA ALA A 67 24.46 -3.08 -16.85
C ALA A 67 23.95 -2.53 -18.19
N ASN A 68 22.65 -2.21 -18.29
CA ASN A 68 21.98 -1.91 -19.56
C ASN A 68 21.70 -0.40 -19.77
N LYS A 69 21.93 0.43 -18.76
CA LYS A 69 21.64 1.89 -18.74
C LYS A 69 20.17 2.24 -19.03
N ARG A 70 19.25 1.30 -18.80
CA ARG A 70 17.80 1.43 -18.97
C ARG A 70 17.06 0.47 -18.05
N LEU A 71 15.79 0.77 -17.77
CA LEU A 71 14.90 -0.15 -17.06
C LEU A 71 14.68 -1.43 -17.88
N PRO A 72 14.42 -2.58 -17.21
CA PRO A 72 14.07 -3.80 -17.92
C PRO A 72 12.77 -3.63 -18.71
N PRO A 73 12.54 -4.46 -19.73
CA PRO A 73 11.29 -4.45 -20.44
C PRO A 73 10.14 -4.88 -19.51
N THR A 74 9.09 -4.06 -19.44
CA THR A 74 7.96 -4.20 -18.51
C THR A 74 6.62 -4.41 -19.23
N ASP A 75 6.65 -4.85 -20.48
CA ASP A 75 5.46 -5.06 -21.32
C ASP A 75 4.53 -6.15 -20.77
N SER A 76 5.11 -7.21 -20.19
CA SER A 76 4.37 -8.29 -19.56
C SER A 76 5.19 -8.96 -18.45
N PRO A 77 4.56 -9.68 -17.50
CA PRO A 77 5.30 -10.40 -16.46
C PRO A 77 6.26 -11.44 -17.03
N ARG A 78 5.92 -12.04 -18.18
CA ARG A 78 6.78 -13.01 -18.87
C ARG A 78 8.06 -12.35 -19.38
N VAL A 79 7.93 -11.24 -20.09
CA VAL A 79 9.05 -10.50 -20.68
C VAL A 79 9.98 -9.97 -19.58
N LEU A 80 9.42 -9.41 -18.50
CA LEU A 80 10.20 -8.97 -17.35
C LEU A 80 10.98 -10.12 -16.71
N ARG A 81 10.34 -11.28 -16.56
CA ARG A 81 10.98 -12.48 -16.01
C ARG A 81 12.15 -12.93 -16.88
N GLU A 82 11.97 -12.99 -18.20
CA GLU A 82 13.02 -13.36 -19.15
C GLU A 82 14.20 -12.36 -19.15
N ALA A 83 13.95 -11.09 -18.87
CA ALA A 83 15.00 -10.07 -18.76
C ALA A 83 15.81 -10.16 -17.45
N LEU A 84 15.19 -10.59 -16.35
CA LEU A 84 15.83 -10.64 -15.03
C LEU A 84 16.42 -12.02 -14.69
N VAL A 85 15.76 -13.10 -15.11
CA VAL A 85 16.14 -14.50 -14.80
C VAL A 85 16.96 -15.08 -15.95
N PRO A 86 18.05 -15.82 -15.69
CA PRO A 86 18.62 -16.15 -14.38
C PRO A 86 19.66 -15.14 -13.87
N THR A 87 20.09 -14.20 -14.72
CA THR A 87 21.30 -13.39 -14.51
C THR A 87 21.22 -12.46 -13.29
N TYR A 88 20.11 -11.75 -13.13
CA TYR A 88 19.95 -10.75 -12.07
C TYR A 88 19.04 -11.23 -10.93
N LEU A 89 18.20 -12.23 -11.22
CA LEU A 89 17.28 -12.83 -10.28
C LEU A 89 17.31 -14.36 -10.41
N PRO A 90 18.13 -15.06 -9.62
CA PRO A 90 18.27 -16.52 -9.71
C PRO A 90 16.97 -17.28 -9.38
N ASP A 91 16.22 -16.75 -8.41
CA ASP A 91 14.99 -17.36 -7.92
C ASP A 91 13.76 -16.70 -8.58
N LYS A 92 13.21 -17.39 -9.60
CA LYS A 92 12.01 -16.93 -10.31
C LYS A 92 10.77 -16.81 -9.42
N SER A 93 10.73 -17.48 -8.26
CA SER A 93 9.58 -17.40 -7.35
C SER A 93 9.43 -16.01 -6.72
N ARG A 94 10.49 -15.19 -6.73
CA ARG A 94 10.49 -13.80 -6.26
C ARG A 94 9.66 -12.85 -7.12
N LEU A 95 9.30 -13.26 -8.34
CA LEU A 95 8.39 -12.50 -9.20
C LEU A 95 6.91 -12.84 -8.96
N ILE A 96 6.63 -13.73 -8.01
CA ILE A 96 5.27 -14.11 -7.61
C ILE A 96 4.89 -13.39 -6.32
N ASP A 97 3.70 -12.82 -6.31
CA ASP A 97 3.07 -12.30 -5.10
C ASP A 97 2.67 -13.48 -4.21
N GLY A 98 3.31 -13.58 -3.05
CA GLY A 98 3.09 -14.67 -2.11
C GLY A 98 1.62 -14.80 -1.69
N ALA A 99 0.89 -13.69 -1.56
CA ALA A 99 -0.48 -13.71 -1.06
C ALA A 99 -1.48 -14.26 -2.08
N THR A 100 -1.26 -13.98 -3.37
CA THR A 100 -2.19 -14.34 -4.45
C THR A 100 -1.71 -15.54 -5.27
N GLY A 101 -0.42 -15.86 -5.20
CA GLY A 101 0.24 -16.83 -6.07
C GLY A 101 0.36 -16.37 -7.52
N GLN A 102 0.03 -15.12 -7.83
CA GLN A 102 0.06 -14.55 -9.18
C GLN A 102 1.35 -13.74 -9.39
N PRO A 103 1.84 -13.61 -10.62
CA PRO A 103 2.98 -12.74 -10.89
C PRO A 103 2.66 -11.27 -10.58
N PHE A 104 3.68 -10.51 -10.18
CA PHE A 104 3.55 -9.05 -10.07
C PHE A 104 3.20 -8.45 -11.43
N ALA A 105 2.30 -7.45 -11.43
CA ALA A 105 1.90 -6.74 -12.64
C ALA A 105 2.91 -5.62 -12.93
N PRO A 106 3.59 -5.64 -14.09
CA PRO A 106 4.53 -4.58 -14.45
C PRO A 106 3.81 -3.34 -15.00
N ASN A 107 4.50 -2.20 -15.00
CA ASN A 107 4.03 -0.99 -15.66
C ASN A 107 4.55 -0.92 -17.12
N PRO A 108 3.72 -1.19 -18.14
CA PRO A 108 4.18 -1.17 -19.53
C PRO A 108 4.58 0.24 -19.99
N GLN A 109 4.08 1.31 -19.36
CA GLN A 109 4.36 2.69 -19.78
C GLN A 109 5.82 3.12 -19.58
N ILE A 110 6.61 2.36 -18.81
CA ILE A 110 8.02 2.66 -18.55
C ILE A 110 8.99 1.65 -19.18
N SER A 111 8.49 0.72 -19.99
CA SER A 111 9.30 -0.35 -20.60
C SER A 111 10.48 0.23 -21.36
N GLY A 112 11.69 -0.22 -21.03
CA GLY A 112 12.94 0.20 -21.68
C GLY A 112 13.33 1.67 -21.51
N LYS A 113 12.60 2.47 -20.72
CA LYS A 113 12.94 3.88 -20.47
C LYS A 113 14.11 4.01 -19.49
N LYS A 114 14.81 5.13 -19.51
CA LYS A 114 15.81 5.47 -18.49
C LYS A 114 15.11 5.85 -17.18
N SER A 115 15.62 5.42 -16.02
CA SER A 115 15.01 5.72 -14.72
C SER A 115 14.86 7.23 -14.46
N ASN A 116 15.85 8.03 -14.88
CA ASN A 116 15.86 9.48 -14.74
C ASN A 116 14.76 10.19 -15.54
N ALA A 117 14.22 9.57 -16.60
CA ALA A 117 13.09 10.10 -17.36
C ALA A 117 11.74 9.86 -16.66
N VAL A 118 11.68 8.91 -15.73
CA VAL A 118 10.45 8.46 -15.04
C VAL A 118 10.65 8.32 -13.51
N PRO A 119 11.20 9.32 -12.80
CA PRO A 119 11.66 9.16 -11.42
C PRO A 119 10.55 8.87 -10.40
N LYS A 120 9.30 9.23 -10.72
CA LYS A 120 8.12 9.06 -9.85
C LYS A 120 7.23 7.88 -10.26
N ALA A 121 7.58 7.14 -11.32
CA ALA A 121 6.75 6.05 -11.81
C ALA A 121 6.88 4.80 -10.91
N TYR A 122 5.81 4.01 -10.88
CA TYR A 122 5.86 2.66 -10.35
C TYR A 122 6.33 1.68 -11.44
N LEU A 123 7.00 0.60 -11.02
CA LEU A 123 7.57 -0.43 -11.87
C LEU A 123 6.80 -1.75 -11.78
N LEU A 124 6.50 -2.20 -10.56
CA LEU A 124 5.69 -3.39 -10.29
C LEU A 124 4.62 -3.09 -9.25
N THR A 125 3.50 -3.82 -9.34
CA THR A 125 2.45 -3.82 -8.31
C THR A 125 1.98 -5.25 -8.01
N SER A 126 1.45 -5.47 -6.80
CA SER A 126 0.70 -6.67 -6.47
C SER A 126 -0.49 -6.83 -7.42
N SER A 127 -0.73 -8.06 -7.85
CA SER A 127 -1.79 -8.40 -8.79
C SER A 127 -3.18 -8.12 -8.21
N ALA A 128 -3.37 -8.43 -6.93
CA ALA A 128 -4.60 -8.13 -6.21
C ALA A 128 -4.47 -6.93 -5.29
N ASP A 129 -5.61 -6.30 -5.08
CA ASP A 129 -5.86 -5.40 -3.97
C ASP A 129 -6.25 -6.24 -2.74
N ILE A 130 -5.55 -6.04 -1.62
CA ILE A 130 -5.83 -6.72 -0.35
C ILE A 130 -6.32 -5.65 0.62
N ALA A 131 -7.62 -5.66 0.92
CA ALA A 131 -8.27 -4.74 1.84
C ALA A 131 -8.14 -3.24 1.46
N GLY A 132 -8.16 -2.91 0.17
CA GLY A 132 -8.05 -1.54 -0.34
C GLY A 132 -6.61 -1.08 -0.61
N TYR A 133 -5.63 -1.98 -0.45
CA TYR A 133 -4.22 -1.69 -0.54
C TYR A 133 -3.47 -2.59 -1.54
N ARG A 134 -2.48 -1.99 -2.21
CA ARG A 134 -1.54 -2.68 -3.11
C ARG A 134 -0.11 -2.44 -2.69
N THR A 135 0.75 -3.46 -2.84
CA THR A 135 2.19 -3.29 -2.64
C THR A 135 2.83 -2.90 -3.97
N VAL A 136 3.59 -1.81 -3.98
CA VAL A 136 4.13 -1.19 -5.19
C VAL A 136 5.64 -1.01 -5.06
N LEU A 137 6.37 -1.40 -6.10
CA LEU A 137 7.79 -1.07 -6.29
C LEU A 137 7.90 0.14 -7.22
N PHE A 138 8.58 1.18 -6.77
CA PHE A 138 8.86 2.38 -7.55
C PHE A 138 10.19 2.27 -8.31
N VAL A 139 10.32 3.06 -9.39
CA VAL A 139 11.58 3.18 -10.16
C VAL A 139 12.76 3.56 -9.27
N SER A 140 12.52 4.31 -8.19
CA SER A 140 13.55 4.64 -7.19
C SER A 140 14.02 3.46 -6.32
N GLY A 141 13.56 2.23 -6.58
CA GLY A 141 13.84 1.05 -5.76
C GLY A 141 13.07 0.96 -4.44
N ARG A 142 12.21 1.95 -4.14
CA ARG A 142 11.40 1.98 -2.90
C ARG A 142 10.18 1.07 -3.05
N VAL A 143 9.91 0.27 -2.02
CA VAL A 143 8.72 -0.57 -1.92
C VAL A 143 7.80 0.01 -0.85
N ARG A 144 6.52 0.20 -1.17
CA ARG A 144 5.52 0.68 -0.21
C ARG A 144 4.14 0.16 -0.53
N THR A 145 3.29 0.20 0.48
CA THR A 145 1.86 -0.05 0.32
C THR A 145 1.16 1.25 -0.08
N VAL A 146 0.23 1.16 -1.02
CA VAL A 146 -0.51 2.28 -1.60
C VAL A 146 -2.00 1.97 -1.47
N GLY A 147 -2.77 2.93 -0.96
CA GLY A 147 -4.23 2.81 -0.87
C GLY A 147 -4.91 3.09 -2.20
N SER A 148 -6.17 2.64 -2.33
CA SER A 148 -6.95 2.74 -3.59
C SER A 148 -7.00 4.15 -4.20
N GLY A 149 -7.17 5.20 -3.39
CA GLY A 149 -7.22 6.59 -3.89
C GLY A 149 -5.87 7.07 -4.46
N GLU A 150 -4.76 6.76 -3.79
CA GLU A 150 -3.43 7.07 -4.30
C GLU A 150 -3.09 6.20 -5.53
N TRP A 151 -3.55 4.96 -5.56
CA TRP A 151 -3.38 4.08 -6.72
C TRP A 151 -4.05 4.65 -7.97
N GLN A 152 -5.26 5.21 -7.84
CA GLN A 152 -5.92 5.91 -8.94
C GLN A 152 -5.09 7.09 -9.43
N MET A 153 -4.49 7.89 -8.54
CA MET A 153 -3.61 9.00 -8.93
C MET A 153 -2.33 8.53 -9.64
N LEU A 154 -1.76 7.40 -9.22
CA LEU A 154 -0.55 6.83 -9.83
C LEU A 154 -0.78 6.20 -11.21
N THR A 155 -1.99 5.71 -11.47
CA THR A 155 -2.37 5.04 -12.71
C THR A 155 -3.17 5.91 -13.66
N ALA A 156 -3.65 7.07 -13.20
CA ALA A 156 -4.37 8.01 -14.04
C ALA A 156 -3.54 8.41 -15.27
N PRO A 157 -4.15 8.46 -16.47
CA PRO A 157 -3.50 9.02 -17.64
C PRO A 157 -3.03 10.45 -17.30
N ARG A 158 -1.78 10.81 -17.63
CA ARG A 158 -1.30 12.19 -17.36
C ARG A 158 -2.18 13.28 -17.98
N SER A 159 -2.96 12.94 -19.01
CA SER A 159 -3.91 13.84 -19.67
C SER A 159 -5.16 14.18 -18.83
N SER A 160 -5.42 13.48 -17.72
CA SER A 160 -6.57 13.76 -16.85
C SER A 160 -6.21 14.61 -15.61
N LEU A 161 -4.96 15.07 -15.49
CA LEU A 161 -4.64 16.12 -14.52
C LEU A 161 -5.22 17.43 -15.04
N PRO A 162 -6.07 18.14 -14.28
CA PRO A 162 -6.49 19.47 -14.66
C PRO A 162 -5.23 20.29 -14.89
N ALA A 163 -5.13 20.91 -16.07
CA ALA A 163 -4.02 21.81 -16.38
C ALA A 163 -3.85 22.75 -15.18
N PRO A 164 -2.62 22.96 -14.67
CA PRO A 164 -2.40 23.92 -13.59
C PRO A 164 -3.08 25.21 -14.04
N ALA A 165 -4.06 25.68 -13.26
CA ALA A 165 -4.81 26.88 -13.58
C ALA A 165 -3.77 27.98 -13.78
N VAL A 166 -3.50 28.32 -15.04
CA VAL A 166 -2.53 29.36 -15.36
C VAL A 166 -3.14 30.62 -14.78
N PRO A 167 -2.52 31.26 -13.77
CA PRO A 167 -3.01 32.53 -13.29
C PRO A 167 -2.96 33.45 -14.49
N SER A 168 -4.13 33.85 -14.97
CA SER A 168 -4.27 34.78 -16.07
C SER A 168 -3.86 36.15 -15.54
N THR A 169 -2.55 36.41 -15.48
CA THR A 169 -2.05 37.75 -15.24
C THR A 169 -2.41 38.59 -16.46
N PRO A 170 -3.19 39.67 -16.31
CA PRO A 170 -3.52 40.53 -17.43
C PRO A 170 -2.21 41.09 -17.99
N VAL A 171 -1.98 40.86 -19.28
CA VAL A 171 -0.86 41.44 -20.02
C VAL A 171 -1.04 42.97 -19.99
N PRO A 172 -0.09 43.74 -19.41
CA PRO A 172 -0.18 45.19 -19.45
C PRO A 172 -0.12 45.65 -20.91
N SER A 173 -1.13 46.42 -21.32
CA SER A 173 -1.19 47.01 -22.66
C SER A 173 0.02 47.94 -22.88
N PRO A 174 0.68 47.89 -24.05
CA PRO A 174 1.80 48.76 -24.34
C PRO A 174 1.34 50.22 -24.37
N ALA A 175 1.95 51.04 -23.52
CA ALA A 175 1.75 52.48 -23.50
C ALA A 175 2.13 53.07 -24.87
N GLN A 176 1.16 53.72 -25.53
CA GLN A 176 1.39 54.46 -26.75
C GLN A 176 2.31 55.67 -26.43
N SER A 177 3.45 55.76 -27.12
CA SER A 177 4.31 56.96 -27.06
C SER A 177 3.60 58.14 -27.74
N PRO A 178 3.46 59.29 -27.06
CA PRO A 178 3.04 60.53 -27.72
C PRO A 178 4.16 61.05 -28.62
N ARG A 179 3.78 61.52 -29.81
CA ARG A 179 4.65 62.24 -30.76
C ARG A 179 4.88 63.68 -30.34
#